data_AF-A0A367Q0L0-F1
#
_entry.id   AF-A0A367Q0L0-F1
#
_cell.length_a   1.000
_cell.length_b   1.000
_cell.length_c   1.000
_cell.angle_alpha   90.00
_cell.angle_beta   90.00
_cell.angle_gamma   90.00
#
_symmetry.space_group_name_H-M   'P 1'
#
loop_
_entity.id
_entity.type
_entity.pdbx_description
1 polymer ?
#
loop_
_entity_poly.entity_id
_entity_poly.type
_entity_poly.pdbx_seq_one_letter_code
_entity_poly.pdbx_strand_id
1 'polypeptide(L)'
;MAADPNIYDKIWEADTNRFSVSVRDTEGNWVDPDADILLDHQVKAAGDKWTDLAVRPLFHKVKDERFVDGTYAALIQLFDNYLVNYRDPEEFTEQENDEINKFLDLLLDTEPMKIAYDYIVNGLRKPISKDEFRRDINQIWFEPFTNYFGDDIVDYCSGFEHVFVGEGKFNPRGGPRWGEISGYHNWVKFYLDEAKGRVNFLGTQYKLPGISEVQNPHVVTLQMTWILSNMAGDPVAQIFKQRGGFFVGVSPECDFALGTVAYYESVQNLTTNERRAVTIQGGNYNLVIFRETTKDKERGKHIRSFYPEFRGGGDFEPLPRPGSGPISRPLEDVQIQSGPVVVAAALPNPERSESGEWVELKNISSTPIALDGWFLTDKAGRRRILEGTLAPDEQKQFIVRTNSPLSMQLGNSGGQIGLYQPDGEMIASVFYKKAAEGKVINFL
;
A
#
# COMPACT_ATOMS: atom_id res chain seq x y z
N MET A 1 8.83 -22.65 28.47
CA MET A 1 10.12 -22.51 27.76
C MET A 1 10.30 -21.04 27.47
N ALA A 2 11.47 -20.46 27.70
CA ALA A 2 11.68 -19.03 27.44
C ALA A 2 12.40 -18.88 26.11
N ALA A 3 11.69 -18.34 25.12
CA ALA A 3 12.29 -17.72 23.95
C ALA A 3 13.39 -16.73 24.38
N ASP A 4 14.46 -16.62 23.61
CA ASP A 4 15.50 -15.61 23.87
C ASP A 4 14.84 -14.23 23.75
N PRO A 5 14.72 -13.46 24.85
CA PRO A 5 14.01 -12.19 24.82
C PRO A 5 14.71 -11.15 23.94
N ASN A 6 15.99 -11.37 23.60
CA ASN A 6 16.82 -10.42 22.88
C ASN A 6 17.11 -10.84 21.44
N ILE A 7 16.47 -11.91 20.91
CA ILE A 7 16.76 -12.40 19.56
C ILE A 7 16.57 -11.33 18.48
N TYR A 8 15.51 -10.53 18.60
CA TYR A 8 15.20 -9.48 17.63
C TYR A 8 16.24 -8.35 17.64
N ASP A 9 16.72 -7.96 18.83
CA ASP A 9 17.82 -7.01 18.96
C ASP A 9 19.13 -7.57 18.38
N LYS A 10 19.43 -8.86 18.59
CA LYS A 10 20.63 -9.49 18.00
C LYS A 10 20.60 -9.50 16.48
N ILE A 11 19.44 -9.79 15.89
CA ILE A 11 19.23 -9.73 14.43
C ILE A 11 19.44 -8.30 13.94
N TRP A 12 18.87 -7.32 14.64
CA TRP A 12 19.01 -5.91 14.30
C TRP A 12 20.47 -5.44 14.36
N GLU A 13 21.23 -5.81 15.39
CA GLU A 13 22.64 -5.43 15.53
C GLU A 13 23.55 -6.10 14.50
N ALA A 14 23.15 -7.27 14.00
CA ALA A 14 23.86 -7.96 12.91
C ALA A 14 23.57 -7.38 11.52
N ASP A 15 22.63 -6.44 11.41
CA ASP A 15 22.26 -5.80 10.15
C ASP A 15 23.32 -4.79 9.67
N THR A 16 24.41 -5.31 9.11
CA THR A 16 25.52 -4.50 8.59
C THR A 16 25.17 -3.73 7.31
N ASN A 17 24.12 -4.15 6.59
CA ASN A 17 23.61 -3.47 5.39
C ASN A 17 22.47 -2.49 5.71
N ARG A 18 22.18 -2.23 6.98
CA ARG A 18 21.24 -1.20 7.39
C ARG A 18 21.66 0.19 6.90
N PHE A 19 20.70 1.01 6.52
CA PHE A 19 20.90 2.44 6.29
C PHE A 19 20.90 3.18 7.64
N SER A 20 21.84 4.10 7.81
CA SER A 20 21.76 5.10 8.87
C SER A 20 20.57 6.04 8.61
N VAL A 21 19.84 6.41 9.68
CA VAL A 21 18.63 7.23 9.56
C VAL A 21 18.72 8.42 10.51
N SER A 22 18.57 9.62 9.97
CA SER A 22 18.44 10.85 10.74
C SER A 22 17.01 11.37 10.69
N VAL A 23 16.57 11.88 11.84
CA VAL A 23 15.35 12.67 12.00
C VAL A 23 15.70 14.14 12.21
N ARG A 24 14.70 15.00 12.29
CA ARG A 24 14.89 16.38 12.74
C ARG A 24 15.02 16.44 14.26
N ASP A 25 15.71 17.43 14.81
CA ASP A 25 15.66 17.80 16.22
C ASP A 25 14.45 18.71 16.51
N THR A 26 14.35 19.23 17.74
CA THR A 26 13.27 20.14 18.17
C THR A 26 13.34 21.52 17.53
N GLU A 27 14.48 21.89 16.94
CA GLU A 27 14.72 23.15 16.22
C GLU A 27 14.46 23.00 14.72
N GLY A 28 14.24 21.77 14.24
CA GLY A 28 13.98 21.43 12.85
C GLY A 28 15.24 21.10 12.03
N ASN A 29 16.41 21.05 12.64
CA ASN A 29 17.67 20.68 11.98
C ASN A 29 17.80 19.15 11.90
N TRP A 30 18.54 18.64 10.92
CA TRP A 30 18.87 17.21 10.88
C TRP A 30 19.88 16.87 11.98
N VAL A 31 19.57 15.84 12.79
CA VAL A 31 20.47 15.36 13.86
C VAL A 31 21.79 14.87 13.26
N ASP A 32 21.73 14.12 12.16
CA ASP A 32 22.86 13.72 11.34
C ASP A 32 22.55 14.01 9.85
N PRO A 33 23.01 15.16 9.32
CA PRO A 33 22.80 15.52 7.91
C PRO A 33 23.46 14.57 6.90
N ASP A 34 24.45 13.77 7.33
CA ASP A 34 25.23 12.86 6.49
C ASP A 34 24.68 11.42 6.49
N ALA A 35 23.64 11.15 7.28
CA ALA A 35 22.94 9.88 7.31
C ALA A 35 22.44 9.45 5.91
N ASP A 36 22.31 8.14 5.72
CA ASP A 36 21.87 7.56 4.45
C ASP A 36 20.41 7.91 4.14
N ILE A 37 19.59 8.08 5.18
CA ILE A 37 18.18 8.49 5.10
C ILE A 37 17.96 9.74 5.96
N LEU A 38 17.35 10.77 5.38
CA LEU A 38 16.79 11.91 6.10
C LEU A 38 15.27 11.75 6.13
N LEU A 39 14.72 11.44 7.31
CA LEU A 39 13.33 11.06 7.52
C LEU A 39 12.51 12.21 8.12
N ASP A 40 11.59 12.80 7.34
CA ASP A 40 10.76 13.94 7.73
C ASP A 40 9.36 13.49 8.18
N HIS A 41 9.24 13.17 9.47
CA HIS A 41 7.98 12.77 10.11
C HIS A 41 6.89 13.85 10.08
N GLN A 42 7.28 15.12 9.93
CA GLN A 42 6.39 16.28 9.86
C GLN A 42 5.41 16.38 11.04
N VAL A 43 4.17 15.94 10.85
CA VAL A 43 3.05 16.13 11.76
C VAL A 43 2.18 14.87 11.80
N LYS A 44 1.33 14.79 12.82
CA LYS A 44 0.26 13.79 12.90
C LYS A 44 -0.77 14.01 11.79
N ALA A 45 -1.18 12.92 11.15
CA ALA A 45 -2.21 12.91 10.14
C ALA A 45 -3.58 13.32 10.70
N ALA A 46 -4.44 13.86 9.83
CA ALA A 46 -5.79 14.30 10.19
C ALA A 46 -6.71 13.15 10.63
N GLY A 47 -6.43 11.92 10.20
CA GLY A 47 -7.26 10.73 10.48
C GLY A 47 -8.36 10.47 9.46
N ASP A 48 -8.45 11.30 8.41
CA ASP A 48 -9.34 11.15 7.27
C ASP A 48 -8.56 11.12 5.94
N LYS A 49 -9.26 10.76 4.87
CA LYS A 49 -8.71 10.56 3.52
C LYS A 49 -8.72 11.82 2.64
N TRP A 50 -9.16 12.94 3.18
CA TRP A 50 -9.37 14.18 2.43
C TRP A 50 -8.37 15.28 2.82
N THR A 51 -7.69 15.11 3.95
CA THR A 51 -6.87 16.16 4.54
C THR A 51 -5.41 15.71 4.57
N ASP A 52 -4.60 16.41 3.78
CA ASP A 52 -3.15 16.32 3.83
C ASP A 52 -2.60 17.41 4.76
N LEU A 53 -1.89 16.98 5.81
CA LEU A 53 -1.19 17.87 6.73
C LEU A 53 0.34 17.80 6.56
N ALA A 54 0.83 16.83 5.79
CA ALA A 54 2.24 16.53 5.58
C ALA A 54 2.65 16.97 4.17
N VAL A 55 2.88 18.28 4.02
CA VAL A 55 3.12 18.92 2.71
C VAL A 55 4.44 18.56 2.02
N ARG A 56 5.27 17.71 2.63
CA ARG A 56 6.56 17.23 2.10
C ARG A 56 6.57 15.69 2.06
N PRO A 57 7.46 15.07 1.27
CA PRO A 57 7.71 13.64 1.35
C PRO A 57 8.17 13.21 2.75
N LEU A 58 7.86 11.97 3.13
CA LEU A 58 8.43 11.32 4.32
C LEU A 58 9.93 11.12 4.15
N PHE A 59 10.36 10.63 3.00
CA PHE A 59 11.78 10.46 2.66
C PHE A 59 12.31 11.74 2.03
N HIS A 60 12.87 12.64 2.85
CA HIS A 60 13.46 13.88 2.35
C HIS A 60 14.69 13.62 1.47
N LYS A 61 15.49 12.61 1.85
CA LYS A 61 16.67 12.16 1.11
C LYS A 61 16.93 10.69 1.42
N VAL A 62 17.34 9.93 0.41
CA VAL A 62 17.90 8.58 0.52
C VAL A 62 19.16 8.49 -0.35
N LYS A 63 20.20 7.78 0.10
CA LYS A 63 21.40 7.51 -0.71
C LYS A 63 21.15 6.35 -1.67
N ASP A 64 20.65 6.67 -2.87
CA ASP A 64 20.27 5.68 -3.89
C ASP A 64 21.43 4.76 -4.34
N GLU A 65 22.67 5.21 -4.22
CA GLU A 65 23.87 4.41 -4.54
C GLU A 65 23.97 3.09 -3.75
N ARG A 66 23.25 2.99 -2.62
CA ARG A 66 23.16 1.79 -1.80
C ARG A 66 22.21 0.72 -2.36
N PHE A 67 21.40 1.04 -3.38
CA PHE A 67 20.42 0.12 -3.97
C PHE A 67 20.95 -0.64 -5.20
N VAL A 68 22.20 -0.40 -5.60
CA VAL A 68 22.73 -0.85 -6.90
C VAL A 68 23.18 -2.30 -6.94
N ASP A 69 23.41 -2.93 -5.78
CA ASP A 69 23.86 -4.31 -5.69
C ASP A 69 23.26 -5.07 -4.48
N GLY A 70 23.71 -6.31 -4.30
CA GLY A 70 23.38 -7.14 -3.15
C GLY A 70 21.89 -7.45 -3.00
N THR A 71 21.47 -7.57 -1.74
CA THR A 71 20.09 -7.93 -1.37
C THR A 71 19.09 -6.83 -1.73
N TYR A 72 19.49 -5.55 -1.70
CA TYR A 72 18.62 -4.44 -2.10
C TYR A 72 18.31 -4.47 -3.59
N ALA A 73 19.31 -4.62 -4.46
CA ALA A 73 19.07 -4.70 -5.91
C ALA A 73 18.20 -5.89 -6.28
N ALA A 74 18.41 -7.03 -5.62
CA ALA A 74 17.59 -8.23 -5.81
C ALA A 74 16.15 -8.04 -5.29
N LEU A 75 15.95 -7.40 -4.13
CA LEU A 75 14.63 -7.06 -3.60
C LEU A 75 13.86 -6.12 -4.56
N ILE A 76 14.54 -5.12 -5.11
CA ILE A 76 13.92 -4.16 -6.03
C ILE A 76 13.49 -4.84 -7.34
N GLN A 77 14.31 -5.76 -7.87
CA GLN A 77 13.92 -6.61 -9.00
C GLN A 77 12.61 -7.36 -8.72
N LEU A 78 12.49 -7.96 -7.51
CA LEU A 78 11.25 -8.65 -7.12
C LEU A 78 10.04 -7.72 -7.14
N PHE A 79 10.16 -6.46 -6.72
CA PHE A 79 9.02 -5.52 -6.74
C PHE A 79 8.44 -5.28 -8.14
N ASP A 80 9.25 -5.36 -9.19
CA ASP A 80 8.79 -5.11 -10.55
C ASP A 80 7.88 -6.24 -11.08
N ASN A 81 8.07 -7.48 -10.59
CA ASN A 81 7.23 -8.63 -10.94
C ASN A 81 5.80 -8.49 -10.41
N TYR A 82 5.64 -7.95 -9.21
CA TYR A 82 4.32 -7.79 -8.56
C TYR A 82 3.62 -6.47 -8.90
N LEU A 83 4.14 -5.67 -9.85
CA LEU A 83 3.37 -4.58 -10.47
C LEU A 83 2.38 -5.11 -11.53
N VAL A 84 2.42 -6.42 -11.80
CA VAL A 84 1.67 -7.10 -12.85
C VAL A 84 0.53 -7.91 -12.22
N ASN A 85 -0.70 -7.51 -12.51
CA ASN A 85 -1.92 -8.32 -12.34
C ASN A 85 -2.45 -8.63 -10.92
N TYR A 86 -3.13 -7.64 -10.34
CA TYR A 86 -4.05 -7.78 -9.19
C TYR A 86 -5.20 -8.83 -9.35
N ARG A 87 -5.36 -9.46 -10.52
CA ARG A 87 -6.56 -10.25 -10.88
C ARG A 87 -6.34 -11.50 -11.71
N ASP A 88 -5.15 -11.73 -12.25
CA ASP A 88 -4.87 -12.95 -13.01
C ASP A 88 -4.12 -13.94 -12.12
N PRO A 89 -4.27 -15.26 -12.33
CA PRO A 89 -3.46 -16.26 -11.64
C PRO A 89 -1.97 -15.91 -11.76
N GLU A 90 -1.27 -15.81 -10.63
CA GLU A 90 0.19 -15.73 -10.60
C GLU A 90 0.76 -17.08 -11.10
N GLU A 91 0.82 -17.28 -12.42
CA GLU A 91 1.71 -18.29 -12.97
C GLU A 91 3.12 -17.70 -12.95
N PHE A 92 3.87 -18.00 -11.90
CA PHE A 92 5.30 -17.65 -11.82
C PHE A 92 6.02 -18.16 -13.07
N THR A 93 6.51 -17.24 -13.87
CA THR A 93 7.37 -17.51 -15.00
C THR A 93 8.68 -18.15 -14.52
N GLU A 94 9.40 -18.85 -15.40
CA GLU A 94 10.74 -19.34 -15.07
C GLU A 94 11.67 -18.20 -14.63
N GLN A 95 11.49 -17.00 -15.21
CA GLN A 95 12.25 -15.81 -14.85
C GLN A 95 11.97 -15.34 -13.41
N GLU A 96 10.70 -15.25 -13.00
CA GLU A 96 10.35 -14.84 -11.63
C GLU A 96 10.88 -15.84 -10.60
N ASN A 97 10.84 -17.14 -10.91
CA ASN A 97 11.44 -18.18 -10.08
C ASN A 97 12.98 -18.03 -9.97
N ASP A 98 13.66 -17.68 -11.06
CA ASP A 98 15.10 -17.42 -11.06
C ASP A 98 15.45 -16.19 -10.20
N GLU A 99 14.63 -15.14 -10.26
CA GLU A 99 14.79 -13.93 -9.45
C GLU A 99 14.58 -14.20 -7.96
N ILE A 100 13.55 -14.98 -7.59
CA ILE A 100 13.33 -15.44 -6.20
C ILE A 100 14.53 -16.27 -5.73
N ASN A 101 15.01 -17.22 -6.54
CA ASN A 101 16.15 -18.06 -6.15
C ASN A 101 17.43 -17.26 -5.95
N LYS A 102 17.71 -16.31 -6.84
CA LYS A 102 18.85 -15.38 -6.71
C LYS A 102 18.73 -14.52 -5.45
N PHE A 103 17.54 -14.03 -5.13
CA PHE A 103 17.30 -13.30 -3.89
C PHE A 103 17.55 -14.17 -2.66
N LEU A 104 17.02 -15.39 -2.63
CA LEU A 104 17.22 -16.35 -1.53
C LEU A 104 18.69 -16.72 -1.34
N ASP A 105 19.47 -16.88 -2.42
CA ASP A 105 20.91 -17.16 -2.35
C ASP A 105 21.67 -16.04 -1.63
N LEU A 106 21.37 -14.78 -1.97
CA LEU A 106 21.97 -13.61 -1.33
C LEU A 106 21.50 -13.47 0.12
N LEU A 107 20.19 -13.62 0.34
CA LEU A 107 19.53 -13.41 1.63
C LEU A 107 20.05 -14.38 2.70
N LEU A 108 20.11 -15.68 2.39
CA LEU A 108 20.41 -16.73 3.36
C LEU A 108 21.86 -16.76 3.83
N ASP A 109 22.79 -16.14 3.08
CA ASP A 109 24.20 -16.04 3.49
C ASP A 109 24.47 -14.82 4.39
N THR A 110 23.48 -13.99 4.68
CA THR A 110 23.65 -12.83 5.56
C THR A 110 23.68 -13.20 7.05
N GLU A 111 24.34 -12.38 7.86
CA GLU A 111 24.43 -12.60 9.31
C GLU A 111 23.06 -12.56 10.02
N PRO A 112 22.14 -11.62 9.72
CA PRO A 112 20.78 -11.64 10.28
C PRO A 112 20.05 -12.97 10.06
N MET A 113 20.15 -13.54 8.85
CA MET A 113 19.52 -14.82 8.53
C MET A 113 20.20 -16.02 9.19
N LYS A 114 21.53 -15.98 9.34
CA LYS A 114 22.29 -17.01 10.08
C LYS A 114 21.89 -17.03 11.57
N ILE A 115 21.74 -15.86 12.19
CA ILE A 115 21.26 -15.74 13.58
C ILE A 115 19.81 -16.25 13.70
N ALA A 116 18.95 -15.90 12.76
CA ALA A 116 17.57 -16.41 12.73
C ALA A 116 17.53 -17.94 12.63
N TYR A 117 18.30 -18.53 11.71
CA TYR A 117 18.42 -19.98 11.54
C TYR A 117 18.90 -20.66 12.83
N ASP A 118 19.98 -20.17 13.44
CA ASP A 118 20.53 -20.73 14.67
C ASP A 118 19.54 -20.64 15.83
N TYR A 119 18.78 -19.55 15.93
CA TYR A 119 17.71 -19.43 16.92
C TYR A 119 16.58 -20.41 16.67
N ILE A 120 16.17 -20.62 15.43
CA ILE A 120 15.11 -21.59 15.08
C ILE A 120 15.54 -23.02 15.42
N VAL A 121 16.77 -23.38 15.04
CA VAL A 121 17.31 -24.74 15.25
C VAL A 121 17.57 -25.01 16.73
N ASN A 122 18.27 -24.09 17.41
CA ASN A 122 18.77 -24.32 18.76
C ASN A 122 17.88 -23.69 19.84
N GLY A 123 17.45 -22.45 19.64
CA GLY A 123 16.61 -21.70 20.59
C GLY A 123 15.19 -22.24 20.66
N LEU A 124 14.54 -22.38 19.50
CA LEU A 124 13.20 -22.94 19.36
C LEU A 124 13.19 -24.47 19.28
N ARG A 125 14.37 -25.11 19.21
CA ARG A 125 14.53 -26.58 19.14
C ARG A 125 13.77 -27.22 17.96
N LYS A 126 13.75 -26.55 16.80
CA LYS A 126 13.22 -27.12 15.55
C LYS A 126 14.41 -27.53 14.66
N PRO A 127 14.94 -28.76 14.80
CA PRO A 127 16.13 -29.19 14.06
C PRO A 127 15.79 -29.38 12.58
N ILE A 128 16.10 -28.37 11.78
CA ILE A 128 16.01 -28.38 10.31
C ILE A 128 17.39 -28.15 9.74
N SER A 129 17.67 -28.75 8.59
CA SER A 129 18.87 -28.46 7.79
C SER A 129 18.78 -27.10 7.12
N LYS A 130 19.92 -26.60 6.60
CA LYS A 130 19.94 -25.36 5.82
C LYS A 130 19.10 -25.44 4.54
N ASP A 131 19.07 -26.61 3.90
CA ASP A 131 18.25 -26.85 2.70
C ASP A 131 16.75 -26.84 3.03
N GLU A 132 16.36 -27.44 4.16
CA GLU A 132 14.99 -27.35 4.67
C GLU A 132 14.63 -25.93 5.08
N PHE A 133 15.56 -25.18 5.68
CA PHE A 133 15.33 -23.78 6.02
C PHE A 133 15.12 -22.93 4.76
N ARG A 134 15.92 -23.10 3.70
CA ARG A 134 15.69 -22.45 2.41
C ARG A 134 14.29 -22.73 1.87
N ARG A 135 13.87 -24.00 1.90
CA ARG A 135 12.52 -24.41 1.46
C ARG A 135 11.43 -23.80 2.33
N ASP A 136 11.63 -23.77 3.65
CA ASP A 136 10.71 -23.11 4.59
C ASP A 136 10.63 -21.60 4.26
N ILE A 137 11.73 -20.89 4.03
CA ILE A 137 11.68 -19.46 3.64
C ILE A 137 10.93 -19.27 2.32
N ASN A 138 11.21 -20.10 1.32
CA ASN A 138 10.49 -20.05 0.04
C ASN A 138 8.99 -20.27 0.23
N GLN A 139 8.60 -21.30 0.99
CA GLN A 139 7.21 -21.59 1.30
C GLN A 139 6.55 -20.46 2.10
N ILE A 140 7.21 -19.97 3.14
CA ILE A 140 6.62 -18.98 4.05
C ILE A 140 6.33 -17.66 3.33
N TRP A 141 7.22 -17.24 2.44
CA TRP A 141 7.22 -15.91 1.84
C TRP A 141 6.77 -15.87 0.38
N PHE A 142 7.14 -16.84 -0.45
CA PHE A 142 6.99 -16.74 -1.90
C PHE A 142 6.00 -17.73 -2.51
N GLU A 143 5.77 -18.88 -1.89
CA GLU A 143 4.79 -19.86 -2.39
C GLU A 143 3.37 -19.28 -2.33
N PRO A 144 2.61 -19.35 -3.44
CA PRO A 144 1.26 -18.82 -3.49
C PRO A 144 0.30 -19.68 -2.68
N PHE A 145 -0.68 -19.05 -2.03
CA PHE A 145 -1.67 -19.72 -1.19
C PHE A 145 -3.06 -19.13 -1.32
N THR A 146 -4.07 -19.94 -0.99
CA THR A 146 -5.45 -19.47 -0.87
C THR A 146 -5.77 -19.13 0.58
N ASN A 147 -6.21 -17.90 0.83
CA ASN A 147 -6.59 -17.43 2.15
C ASN A 147 -8.11 -17.33 2.34
N TYR A 148 -8.61 -17.89 3.44
CA TYR A 148 -10.04 -17.98 3.75
C TYR A 148 -10.45 -16.99 4.85
N PHE A 149 -11.15 -15.91 4.49
CA PHE A 149 -11.72 -14.92 5.41
C PHE A 149 -13.20 -15.20 5.68
N GLY A 150 -13.49 -16.25 6.44
CA GLY A 150 -14.88 -16.68 6.62
C GLY A 150 -15.41 -17.31 5.34
N ASP A 151 -16.38 -16.67 4.69
CA ASP A 151 -16.93 -17.11 3.41
C ASP A 151 -16.22 -16.47 2.19
N ASP A 152 -15.39 -15.45 2.42
CA ASP A 152 -14.58 -14.81 1.38
C ASP A 152 -13.29 -15.60 1.14
N ILE A 153 -13.07 -16.06 -0.08
CA ILE A 153 -11.89 -16.81 -0.51
C ILE A 153 -11.04 -15.91 -1.40
N VAL A 154 -9.75 -15.78 -1.09
CA VAL A 154 -8.78 -15.04 -1.89
C VAL A 154 -7.71 -16.03 -2.34
N ASP A 155 -7.65 -16.30 -3.65
CA ASP A 155 -6.67 -17.20 -4.25
C ASP A 155 -5.39 -16.45 -4.65
N TYR A 156 -4.30 -17.19 -4.84
CA TYR A 156 -2.99 -16.69 -5.32
C TYR A 156 -2.37 -15.58 -4.47
N CYS A 157 -2.57 -15.59 -3.15
CA CYS A 157 -1.84 -14.69 -2.26
C CYS A 157 -0.38 -15.15 -2.11
N SER A 158 0.57 -14.23 -2.03
CA SER A 158 1.92 -14.54 -1.54
C SER A 158 2.29 -13.67 -0.33
N GLY A 159 3.11 -14.22 0.58
CA GLY A 159 3.50 -13.48 1.79
C GLY A 159 4.36 -12.26 1.47
N PHE A 160 5.21 -12.38 0.45
CA PHE A 160 6.05 -11.32 -0.08
C PHE A 160 5.21 -10.18 -0.65
N GLU A 161 4.30 -10.49 -1.57
CA GLU A 161 3.41 -9.50 -2.17
C GLU A 161 2.64 -8.78 -1.07
N HIS A 162 2.00 -9.50 -0.14
CA HIS A 162 1.24 -8.87 0.93
C HIS A 162 2.12 -7.99 1.83
N VAL A 163 3.24 -8.49 2.34
CA VAL A 163 4.03 -7.75 3.33
C VAL A 163 4.74 -6.56 2.69
N PHE A 164 5.38 -6.75 1.54
CA PHE A 164 6.26 -5.75 0.94
C PHE A 164 5.56 -4.86 -0.08
N VAL A 165 4.81 -5.46 -1.01
CA VAL A 165 4.22 -4.75 -2.15
C VAL A 165 2.85 -4.16 -1.81
N GLY A 166 2.08 -4.87 -0.99
CA GLY A 166 0.72 -4.56 -0.58
C GLY A 166 -0.33 -5.07 -1.58
N GLU A 167 -1.39 -5.66 -1.04
CA GLU A 167 -2.56 -6.10 -1.81
C GLU A 167 -3.64 -5.03 -1.73
N GLY A 168 -4.06 -4.50 -2.88
CA GLY A 168 -5.29 -3.72 -2.95
C GLY A 168 -6.49 -4.60 -2.55
N LYS A 169 -7.49 -4.05 -1.87
CA LYS A 169 -8.82 -4.67 -1.79
C LYS A 169 -9.77 -3.74 -2.53
N PHE A 170 -10.04 -4.09 -3.78
CA PHE A 170 -11.02 -3.37 -4.59
C PHE A 170 -12.40 -4.00 -4.38
N ASN A 171 -13.39 -3.17 -4.04
CA ASN A 171 -14.78 -3.60 -4.07
C ASN A 171 -15.41 -3.15 -5.41
N PRO A 172 -15.45 -4.01 -6.44
CA PRO A 172 -16.02 -3.66 -7.75
C PRO A 172 -17.53 -3.37 -7.72
N ARG A 173 -18.22 -3.71 -6.61
CA ARG A 173 -19.65 -3.41 -6.44
C ARG A 173 -19.90 -2.09 -5.73
N GLY A 174 -18.84 -1.37 -5.33
CA GLY A 174 -18.91 -0.18 -4.50
C GLY A 174 -18.78 1.16 -5.21
N GLY A 175 -18.70 1.26 -6.55
CA GLY A 175 -18.31 2.54 -7.16
C GLY A 175 -16.88 2.95 -6.72
N PRO A 176 -16.40 4.15 -7.05
CA PRO A 176 -15.06 4.60 -6.66
C PRO A 176 -15.02 4.90 -5.16
N ARG A 177 -14.91 3.84 -4.39
CA ARG A 177 -14.54 3.90 -2.99
C ARG A 177 -13.08 3.58 -3.00
N TRP A 178 -12.26 4.57 -2.64
CA TRP A 178 -10.98 4.39 -1.99
C TRP A 178 -10.76 2.93 -1.61
N GLY A 179 -9.94 2.22 -2.38
CA GLY A 179 -9.58 0.85 -2.02
C GLY A 179 -8.91 0.89 -0.65
N GLU A 180 -9.03 -0.20 0.10
CA GLU A 180 -8.16 -0.40 1.25
C GLU A 180 -6.92 -1.15 0.76
N ILE A 181 -5.73 -0.77 1.22
CA ILE A 181 -4.54 -1.59 1.01
C ILE A 181 -4.27 -2.37 2.29
N SER A 182 -4.34 -3.69 2.16
CA SER A 182 -3.78 -4.60 3.15
C SER A 182 -2.30 -4.78 2.84
N GLY A 183 -1.46 -4.91 3.86
CA GLY A 183 -0.03 -5.04 3.62
C GLY A 183 0.69 -3.70 3.39
N TYR A 184 1.72 -3.66 2.53
CA TYR A 184 2.52 -2.46 2.25
C TYR A 184 3.27 -1.97 3.50
N HIS A 185 4.21 -2.79 3.96
CA HIS A 185 4.95 -2.63 5.22
C HIS A 185 6.47 -2.64 5.02
N ASN A 186 6.96 -2.19 3.86
CA ASN A 186 8.38 -2.07 3.59
C ASN A 186 8.78 -0.65 3.18
N TRP A 187 9.84 -0.13 3.81
CA TRP A 187 10.29 1.25 3.61
C TRP A 187 10.92 1.49 2.24
N VAL A 188 11.61 0.49 1.66
CA VAL A 188 12.22 0.61 0.32
C VAL A 188 11.10 0.77 -0.70
N LYS A 189 10.06 -0.08 -0.63
CA LYS A 189 8.89 0.04 -1.50
C LYS A 189 8.17 1.38 -1.33
N PHE A 190 7.99 1.84 -0.09
CA PHE A 190 7.39 3.15 0.18
C PHE A 190 8.22 4.28 -0.45
N TYR A 191 9.54 4.29 -0.22
CA TYR A 191 10.44 5.30 -0.77
C TYR A 191 10.36 5.35 -2.30
N LEU A 192 10.49 4.20 -2.97
CA LEU A 192 10.47 4.12 -4.44
C LEU A 192 9.14 4.62 -5.02
N ASP A 193 8.02 4.30 -4.38
CA ASP A 193 6.71 4.77 -4.82
C ASP A 193 6.47 6.25 -4.49
N GLU A 194 6.95 6.75 -3.36
CA GLU A 194 6.89 8.17 -3.00
C GLU A 194 7.73 9.01 -3.98
N ALA A 195 8.93 8.55 -4.34
CA ALA A 195 9.79 9.18 -5.34
C ALA A 195 9.15 9.21 -6.74
N LYS A 196 8.32 8.21 -7.07
CA LYS A 196 7.53 8.15 -8.30
C LYS A 196 6.19 8.89 -8.22
N GLY A 197 5.88 9.52 -7.08
CA GLY A 197 4.60 10.21 -6.85
C GLY A 197 3.39 9.29 -6.75
N ARG A 198 3.60 7.98 -6.57
CA ARG A 198 2.53 6.98 -6.43
C ARG A 198 1.97 6.95 -5.02
N VAL A 199 2.81 7.16 -4.00
CA VAL A 199 2.38 7.27 -2.60
C VAL A 199 2.42 8.73 -2.16
N ASN A 200 1.42 9.17 -1.39
CA ASN A 200 1.48 10.41 -0.63
C ASN A 200 1.41 10.12 0.88
N PHE A 201 2.46 10.49 1.61
CA PHE A 201 2.49 10.48 3.07
C PHE A 201 1.59 11.60 3.61
N LEU A 202 0.61 11.27 4.46
CA LEU A 202 -0.34 12.25 5.01
C LEU A 202 -0.04 12.66 6.46
N GLY A 203 1.02 12.11 7.03
CA GLY A 203 1.42 12.32 8.42
C GLY A 203 1.50 11.04 9.24
N THR A 204 2.06 11.17 10.43
CA THR A 204 2.20 10.05 11.39
C THR A 204 0.87 9.71 12.06
N GLN A 205 0.70 8.45 12.49
CA GLN A 205 -0.55 7.94 13.03
C GLN A 205 -0.35 6.93 14.17
N TYR A 206 0.62 7.21 15.05
CA TYR A 206 0.93 6.39 16.21
C TYR A 206 -0.27 6.26 17.18
N LYS A 207 -0.34 5.14 17.90
CA LYS A 207 -1.31 4.88 18.99
C LYS A 207 -0.55 4.72 20.30
N LEU A 208 0.05 5.80 20.78
CA LEU A 208 0.81 5.81 22.02
C LEU A 208 0.01 6.49 23.14
N PRO A 209 0.02 5.95 24.38
CA PRO A 209 -0.56 6.63 25.52
C PRO A 209 0.21 7.93 25.84
N GLY A 210 -0.48 9.07 25.91
CA GLY A 210 0.10 10.34 26.37
C GLY A 210 1.04 11.06 25.39
N ILE A 211 1.43 10.42 24.29
CA ILE A 211 2.28 10.98 23.23
C ILE A 211 1.55 10.81 21.91
N SER A 212 1.30 11.90 21.18
CA SER A 212 0.64 11.83 19.87
C SER A 212 1.61 11.51 18.73
N GLU A 213 2.89 11.76 18.95
CA GLU A 213 3.91 11.92 17.92
C GLU A 213 5.30 11.64 18.51
N VAL A 214 6.16 10.93 17.78
CA VAL A 214 7.50 10.54 18.25
C VAL A 214 8.51 10.66 17.10
N GLN A 215 9.74 11.06 17.43
CA GLN A 215 10.90 11.05 16.56
C GLN A 215 11.65 9.73 16.71
N ASN A 216 11.07 8.65 16.19
CA ASN A 216 11.77 7.38 16.17
C ASN A 216 12.37 7.16 14.77
N PRO A 217 13.71 7.16 14.61
CA PRO A 217 14.35 6.95 13.31
C PRO A 217 14.17 5.54 12.76
N HIS A 218 13.75 4.58 13.58
CA HIS A 218 13.71 3.16 13.22
C HIS A 218 12.33 2.67 12.80
N VAL A 219 11.26 3.44 13.01
CA VAL A 219 9.90 3.00 12.70
C VAL A 219 9.01 4.19 12.35
N VAL A 220 8.17 4.00 11.34
CA VAL A 220 7.09 4.95 11.05
C VAL A 220 5.75 4.23 11.16
N THR A 221 4.83 4.79 11.94
CA THR A 221 3.40 4.49 11.83
C THR A 221 2.73 5.67 11.15
N LEU A 222 2.13 5.45 9.98
CA LEU A 222 1.67 6.52 9.09
C LEU A 222 0.27 6.32 8.54
N GLN A 223 -0.27 7.41 8.01
CA GLN A 223 -1.40 7.46 7.11
C GLN A 223 -0.89 7.80 5.70
N MET A 224 -1.44 7.16 4.66
CA MET A 224 -1.06 7.44 3.28
C MET A 224 -2.23 7.32 2.30
N THR A 225 -2.06 7.94 1.14
CA THR A 225 -2.76 7.52 -0.09
C THR A 225 -1.78 6.84 -1.04
N TRP A 226 -2.31 6.00 -1.91
CA TRP A 226 -1.54 5.35 -2.97
C TRP A 226 -2.33 5.35 -4.27
N ILE A 227 -1.64 5.54 -5.38
CA ILE A 227 -2.19 5.48 -6.73
C ILE A 227 -1.85 4.11 -7.30
N LEU A 228 -2.85 3.25 -7.36
CA LEU A 228 -2.77 1.99 -8.10
C LEU A 228 -2.72 2.33 -9.59
N SER A 229 -1.77 1.75 -10.32
CA SER A 229 -1.61 1.95 -11.77
C SER A 229 -1.71 0.61 -12.51
N ASN A 230 -2.10 0.63 -13.78
CA ASN A 230 -2.06 -0.55 -14.66
C ASN A 230 -0.62 -0.79 -15.17
N MET A 231 -0.44 -1.82 -16.00
CA MET A 231 0.86 -2.17 -16.59
C MET A 231 1.44 -1.08 -17.51
N ALA A 232 0.62 -0.20 -18.09
CA ALA A 232 1.08 0.95 -18.87
C ALA A 232 1.57 2.11 -17.99
N GLY A 233 1.43 1.99 -16.66
CA GLY A 233 1.77 3.03 -15.69
C GLY A 233 0.67 4.06 -15.48
N ASP A 234 -0.50 3.85 -16.06
CA ASP A 234 -1.61 4.78 -15.93
C ASP A 234 -2.40 4.53 -14.64
N PRO A 235 -2.83 5.58 -13.91
CA PRO A 235 -3.66 5.43 -12.71
C PRO A 235 -4.95 4.64 -12.98
N VAL A 236 -5.32 3.76 -12.05
CA VAL A 236 -6.53 2.91 -12.07
C VAL A 236 -7.39 3.13 -10.84
N ALA A 237 -6.77 3.38 -9.68
CA ALA A 237 -7.48 3.67 -8.45
C ALA A 237 -6.63 4.50 -7.48
N GLN A 238 -7.30 5.24 -6.60
CA GLN A 238 -6.67 5.81 -5.41
C GLN A 238 -7.08 4.98 -4.19
N ILE A 239 -6.09 4.60 -3.39
CA ILE A 239 -6.22 3.75 -2.22
C ILE A 239 -5.89 4.59 -0.98
N PHE A 240 -6.68 4.43 0.08
CA PHE A 240 -6.42 5.06 1.37
C PHE A 240 -5.98 4.01 2.38
N LYS A 241 -4.86 4.29 3.04
CA LYS A 241 -4.42 3.54 4.21
C LYS A 241 -4.55 4.45 5.42
N GLN A 242 -5.61 4.28 6.20
CA GLN A 242 -5.81 5.05 7.43
C GLN A 242 -4.64 4.86 8.41
N ARG A 243 -4.04 3.66 8.39
CA ARG A 243 -2.92 3.31 9.25
C ARG A 243 -2.12 2.16 8.65
N GLY A 244 -0.82 2.34 8.58
CA GLY A 244 0.16 1.28 8.43
C GLY A 244 1.44 1.66 9.13
N GLY A 245 2.47 0.86 8.94
CA GLY A 245 3.80 1.19 9.42
C GLY A 245 4.82 0.13 9.06
N PHE A 246 6.08 0.52 9.15
CA PHE A 246 7.22 -0.29 8.79
C PHE A 246 8.44 0.15 9.57
N PHE A 247 9.42 -0.74 9.69
CA PHE A 247 10.75 -0.36 10.12
C PHE A 247 11.43 0.48 9.04
N VAL A 248 12.26 1.43 9.44
CA VAL A 248 13.00 2.30 8.52
C VAL A 248 14.48 1.99 8.59
N GLY A 249 15.11 1.92 7.42
CA GLY A 249 16.55 1.74 7.25
C GLY A 249 17.01 0.28 7.30
N VAL A 250 16.22 -0.64 7.86
CA VAL A 250 16.50 -2.09 7.88
C VAL A 250 16.81 -2.63 6.48
N SER A 251 17.74 -3.58 6.40
CA SER A 251 18.01 -4.31 5.15
C SER A 251 16.94 -5.36 4.85
N PRO A 252 16.87 -5.84 3.59
CA PRO A 252 15.98 -6.95 3.23
C PRO A 252 16.19 -8.16 4.14
N GLU A 253 17.44 -8.53 4.40
CA GLU A 253 17.80 -9.65 5.27
C GLU A 253 17.38 -9.45 6.73
N CYS A 254 17.44 -8.23 7.26
CA CYS A 254 16.92 -7.96 8.60
C CYS A 254 15.39 -8.09 8.63
N ASP A 255 14.67 -7.48 7.69
CA ASP A 255 13.20 -7.55 7.62
C ASP A 255 12.72 -9.02 7.52
N PHE A 256 13.34 -9.80 6.63
CA PHE A 256 13.02 -11.23 6.47
C PHE A 256 13.40 -12.06 7.70
N ALA A 257 14.54 -11.78 8.34
CA ALA A 257 14.95 -12.49 9.56
C ALA A 257 13.96 -12.23 10.70
N LEU A 258 13.57 -10.98 10.95
CA LEU A 258 12.60 -10.62 11.98
C LEU A 258 11.24 -11.29 11.73
N GLY A 259 10.74 -11.21 10.48
CA GLY A 259 9.45 -11.81 10.10
C GLY A 259 9.47 -13.33 10.19
N THR A 260 10.57 -13.96 9.78
CA THR A 260 10.75 -15.42 9.85
C THR A 260 10.77 -15.88 11.30
N VAL A 261 11.56 -15.24 12.17
CA VAL A 261 11.57 -15.60 13.60
C VAL A 261 10.19 -15.45 14.22
N ALA A 262 9.47 -14.35 13.92
CA ALA A 262 8.10 -14.14 14.39
C ALA A 262 7.14 -15.24 13.90
N TYR A 263 7.30 -15.71 12.66
CA TYR A 263 6.53 -16.83 12.13
C TYR A 263 6.77 -18.13 12.91
N TYR A 264 8.03 -18.51 13.13
CA TYR A 264 8.33 -19.74 13.88
C TYR A 264 7.89 -19.62 15.35
N GLU A 265 8.00 -18.44 15.96
CA GLU A 265 7.44 -18.18 17.29
C GLU A 265 5.90 -18.28 17.31
N SER A 266 5.21 -17.83 16.25
CA SER A 266 3.76 -18.02 16.08
C SER A 266 3.38 -19.50 15.97
N VAL A 267 4.16 -20.30 15.21
CA VAL A 267 3.96 -21.75 15.11
C VAL A 267 4.11 -22.44 16.47
N GLN A 268 4.98 -21.91 17.35
CA GLN A 268 5.16 -22.41 18.71
C GLN A 268 4.23 -21.79 19.75
N ASN A 269 3.22 -21.02 19.33
CA ASN A 269 2.27 -20.33 20.22
C ASN A 269 2.94 -19.36 21.21
N LEU A 270 4.05 -18.72 20.82
CA LEU A 270 4.75 -17.70 21.61
C LEU A 270 4.22 -16.28 21.34
N THR A 271 3.19 -16.17 20.50
CA THR A 271 2.45 -14.95 20.18
C THR A 271 1.11 -14.92 20.92
N THR A 272 0.66 -13.73 21.31
CA THR A 272 -0.67 -13.51 21.89
C THR A 272 -1.47 -12.62 20.96
N ASN A 273 -2.65 -13.09 20.51
CA ASN A 273 -3.48 -12.34 19.55
C ASN A 273 -2.69 -11.86 18.32
N GLU A 274 -1.91 -12.78 17.73
CA GLU A 274 -1.09 -12.53 16.52
C GLU A 274 -0.01 -11.45 16.74
N ARG A 275 0.41 -11.26 18.00
CA ARG A 275 1.41 -10.27 18.39
C ARG A 275 2.53 -10.90 19.19
N ARG A 276 3.76 -10.52 18.86
CA ARG A 276 4.94 -10.78 19.64
C ARG A 276 5.46 -9.48 20.25
N ALA A 277 5.44 -9.37 21.57
CA ALA A 277 6.02 -8.21 22.26
C ALA A 277 7.54 -8.35 22.28
N VAL A 278 8.25 -7.32 21.83
CA VAL A 278 9.71 -7.29 21.71
C VAL A 278 10.25 -5.90 22.06
N THR A 279 11.53 -5.84 22.40
CA THR A 279 12.30 -4.60 22.46
C THR A 279 13.35 -4.65 21.35
N ILE A 280 13.43 -3.57 20.57
CA ILE A 280 14.42 -3.40 19.49
C ILE A 280 14.99 -1.98 19.59
N GLN A 281 16.30 -1.84 19.74
CA GLN A 281 16.99 -0.55 19.87
C GLN A 281 16.36 0.34 20.96
N GLY A 282 16.02 -0.25 22.11
CA GLY A 282 15.35 0.43 23.22
C GLY A 282 13.85 0.72 23.02
N GLY A 283 13.33 0.68 21.79
CA GLY A 283 11.91 0.82 21.49
C GLY A 283 11.14 -0.46 21.78
N ASN A 284 9.92 -0.35 22.32
CA ASN A 284 9.02 -1.48 22.50
C ASN A 284 8.06 -1.60 21.33
N TYR A 285 7.91 -2.82 20.82
CA TYR A 285 7.07 -3.13 19.68
C TYR A 285 6.18 -4.34 19.96
N ASN A 286 4.99 -4.34 19.37
CA ASN A 286 4.35 -5.60 19.02
C ASN A 286 4.70 -5.87 17.55
N LEU A 287 5.41 -6.95 17.28
CA LEU A 287 5.50 -7.48 15.93
C LEU A 287 4.19 -8.21 15.65
N VAL A 288 3.38 -7.65 14.75
CA VAL A 288 2.14 -8.28 14.33
C VAL A 288 2.48 -9.29 13.26
N ILE A 289 2.03 -10.53 13.45
CA ILE A 289 2.30 -11.64 12.54
C ILE A 289 1.02 -12.43 12.32
N PHE A 290 0.48 -12.36 11.11
CA PHE A 290 -0.63 -13.20 10.70
C PHE A 290 -0.12 -14.27 9.75
N ARG A 291 -0.49 -15.52 10.01
CA ARG A 291 -0.37 -16.61 9.03
C ARG A 291 -1.65 -16.72 8.21
N GLU A 292 -1.56 -17.41 7.07
CA GLU A 292 -2.74 -17.74 6.27
C GLU A 292 -3.82 -18.42 7.12
N THR A 293 -5.07 -18.24 6.72
CA THR A 293 -6.20 -19.00 7.24
C THR A 293 -6.60 -20.03 6.20
N THR A 294 -6.51 -21.31 6.55
CA THR A 294 -6.86 -22.42 5.67
C THR A 294 -8.38 -22.59 5.57
N LYS A 295 -8.85 -23.43 4.65
CA LYS A 295 -10.27 -23.78 4.49
C LYS A 295 -10.93 -24.25 5.79
N ASP A 296 -10.16 -24.94 6.63
CA ASP A 296 -10.62 -25.48 7.92
C ASP A 296 -10.53 -24.45 9.06
N LYS A 297 -10.28 -23.18 8.72
CA LYS A 297 -10.14 -22.04 9.65
C LYS A 297 -8.96 -22.16 10.60
N GLU A 298 -7.95 -22.94 10.21
CA GLU A 298 -6.70 -23.10 10.95
C GLU A 298 -5.62 -22.14 10.43
N ARG A 299 -4.52 -21.99 11.19
CA ARG A 299 -3.35 -21.23 10.76
C ARG A 299 -2.45 -22.12 9.91
N GLY A 300 -2.24 -21.75 8.66
CA GLY A 300 -1.41 -22.52 7.75
C GLY A 300 0.07 -22.16 7.82
N LYS A 301 0.78 -22.39 6.71
CA LYS A 301 2.25 -22.38 6.60
C LYS A 301 2.83 -21.10 6.01
N HIS A 302 1.99 -20.25 5.42
CA HIS A 302 2.41 -19.02 4.77
C HIS A 302 2.26 -17.83 5.72
N ILE A 303 3.18 -16.85 5.64
CA ILE A 303 2.95 -15.53 6.21
C ILE A 303 1.89 -14.83 5.36
N ARG A 304 0.89 -14.26 6.03
CA ARG A 304 -0.10 -13.37 5.42
C ARG A 304 0.21 -11.92 5.68
N SER A 305 0.75 -11.56 6.84
CA SER A 305 1.10 -10.17 7.14
C SER A 305 2.11 -10.10 8.27
N PHE A 306 3.08 -9.20 8.17
CA PHE A 306 4.08 -8.92 9.18
C PHE A 306 4.35 -7.42 9.20
N TYR A 307 4.26 -6.78 10.38
CA TYR A 307 4.58 -5.37 10.53
C TYR A 307 4.79 -4.97 12.00
N PRO A 308 5.55 -3.89 12.26
CA PRO A 308 5.71 -3.37 13.61
C PRO A 308 4.53 -2.48 14.05
N GLU A 309 4.04 -2.70 15.27
CA GLU A 309 3.25 -1.74 16.03
C GLU A 309 4.14 -1.16 17.14
N PHE A 310 4.60 0.09 16.99
CA PHE A 310 5.37 0.75 18.04
C PHE A 310 4.50 1.04 19.28
N ARG A 311 5.02 0.74 20.46
CA ARG A 311 4.33 0.82 21.76
C ARG A 311 4.94 1.84 22.72
N GLY A 312 5.94 2.60 22.28
CA GLY A 312 6.70 3.54 23.12
C GLY A 312 7.95 2.89 23.68
N GLY A 313 8.53 3.47 24.73
CA GLY A 313 9.87 3.11 25.18
C GLY A 313 10.95 3.73 24.30
N GLY A 314 12.21 3.52 24.71
CA GLY A 314 13.34 4.29 24.21
C GLY A 314 13.31 5.74 24.70
N ASP A 315 14.46 6.39 24.71
CA ASP A 315 14.58 7.83 25.00
C ASP A 315 14.30 8.64 23.71
N PHE A 316 13.22 8.31 23.00
CA PHE A 316 12.83 9.00 21.76
C PHE A 316 12.01 10.25 22.09
N GLU A 317 12.43 11.38 21.52
CA GLU A 317 11.77 12.67 21.74
C GLU A 317 10.42 12.77 21.01
N PRO A 318 9.46 13.56 21.52
CA PRO A 318 8.23 13.89 20.79
C PRO A 318 8.53 14.64 19.48
N LEU A 319 7.61 14.62 18.50
CA LEU A 319 7.79 15.49 17.32
C LEU A 319 7.82 16.97 17.72
N PRO A 320 8.61 17.80 17.03
CA PRO A 320 8.69 19.23 17.30
C PRO A 320 7.34 19.84 16.96
N ARG A 321 6.80 20.67 17.86
CA ARG A 321 5.58 21.39 17.53
C ARG A 321 5.93 22.45 16.48
N PRO A 322 5.34 22.43 15.29
CA PRO A 322 5.59 23.49 14.33
C PRO A 322 5.14 24.83 14.93
N GLY A 323 5.97 25.87 14.79
CA GLY A 323 5.71 27.21 15.33
C GLY A 323 4.44 27.88 14.76
N SER A 324 3.95 27.36 13.64
CA SER A 324 2.63 27.65 13.06
C SER A 324 1.83 26.35 12.92
N GLY A 325 0.50 26.44 12.96
CA GLY A 325 -0.36 25.27 12.69
C GLY A 325 -0.04 24.61 11.34
N PRO A 326 -0.29 23.29 11.18
CA PRO A 326 0.00 22.59 9.94
C PRO A 326 -0.78 23.20 8.77
N ILE A 327 -0.14 23.26 7.61
CA ILE A 327 -0.80 23.69 6.37
C ILE A 327 -1.72 22.54 5.93
N SER A 328 -3.02 22.76 6.00
CA SER A 328 -4.00 21.79 5.50
C SER A 328 -4.19 21.97 4.00
N ARG A 329 -3.98 20.89 3.25
CA ARG A 329 -4.30 20.79 1.83
C ARG A 329 -5.41 19.77 1.64
N PRO A 330 -6.50 20.11 0.92
CA PRO A 330 -7.43 19.08 0.49
C PRO A 330 -6.71 18.16 -0.48
N LEU A 331 -6.78 16.85 -0.23
CA LEU A 331 -6.38 15.86 -1.22
C LEU A 331 -7.38 15.93 -2.36
N GLU A 332 -6.89 16.30 -3.53
CA GLU A 332 -7.67 16.14 -4.75
C GLU A 332 -7.66 14.66 -5.10
N ASP A 333 -8.84 14.11 -5.31
CA ASP A 333 -8.93 12.75 -5.80
C ASP A 333 -8.32 12.70 -7.21
N VAL A 334 -7.51 11.68 -7.48
CA VAL A 334 -6.82 11.53 -8.76
C VAL A 334 -7.86 11.31 -9.87
N GLN A 335 -7.79 12.14 -10.90
CA GLN A 335 -8.55 11.87 -12.13
C GLN A 335 -7.90 10.69 -12.85
N ILE A 336 -8.69 9.66 -13.09
CA ILE A 336 -8.31 8.49 -13.88
C ILE A 336 -8.88 8.71 -15.27
N GLN A 337 -8.05 8.73 -16.30
CA GLN A 337 -8.46 8.91 -17.71
C GLN A 337 -7.63 7.99 -18.61
N SER A 338 -7.33 6.79 -18.10
CA SER A 338 -6.33 5.86 -18.63
C SER A 338 -6.88 4.92 -19.70
N GLY A 339 -8.20 4.77 -19.77
CA GLY A 339 -8.86 3.96 -20.78
C GLY A 339 -8.93 4.62 -22.16
N PRO A 340 -9.22 3.82 -23.20
CA PRO A 340 -9.43 4.33 -24.56
C PRO A 340 -10.70 5.19 -24.70
N VAL A 341 -11.55 5.21 -23.65
CA VAL A 341 -12.66 6.15 -23.48
C VAL A 341 -12.45 6.93 -22.20
N VAL A 342 -12.54 8.25 -22.30
CA VAL A 342 -12.35 9.20 -21.21
C VAL A 342 -13.64 9.98 -20.93
N VAL A 343 -13.78 10.50 -19.72
CA VAL A 343 -14.85 11.45 -19.38
C VAL A 343 -14.41 12.84 -19.81
N ALA A 344 -15.00 13.38 -20.87
CA ALA A 344 -14.60 14.65 -21.46
C ALA A 344 -15.16 15.85 -20.68
N ALA A 345 -16.45 15.78 -20.37
CA ALA A 345 -17.17 16.85 -19.69
C ALA A 345 -18.40 16.32 -18.94
N ALA A 346 -18.99 17.17 -18.09
CA ALA A 346 -20.27 16.89 -17.48
C ALA A 346 -21.07 18.16 -17.20
N LEU A 347 -22.39 18.02 -17.12
CA LEU A 347 -23.30 19.04 -16.62
C LEU A 347 -24.07 18.50 -15.41
N PRO A 348 -23.55 18.72 -14.18
CA PRO A 348 -24.21 18.25 -12.96
C PRO A 348 -25.45 19.04 -12.57
N ASN A 349 -25.51 20.34 -12.93
CA ASN A 349 -26.55 21.25 -12.50
C ASN A 349 -27.14 21.97 -13.72
N PRO A 350 -27.94 21.30 -14.56
CA PRO A 350 -28.53 21.90 -15.76
C PRO A 350 -29.50 23.03 -15.41
N GLU A 351 -29.72 23.96 -16.35
CA GLU A 351 -30.80 24.94 -16.21
C GLU A 351 -32.17 24.25 -16.24
N ARG A 352 -33.20 24.86 -15.65
CA ARG A 352 -34.57 24.30 -15.64
C ARG A 352 -35.15 24.00 -17.03
N SER A 353 -34.61 24.61 -18.09
CA SER A 353 -35.02 24.42 -19.49
C SER A 353 -34.31 23.29 -20.21
N GLU A 354 -33.25 22.71 -19.64
CA GLU A 354 -32.43 21.68 -20.28
C GLU A 354 -32.90 20.26 -19.96
N SER A 355 -32.51 19.30 -20.82
CA SER A 355 -32.96 17.90 -20.81
C SER A 355 -32.42 17.04 -19.65
N GLY A 356 -31.73 17.64 -18.67
CA GLY A 356 -31.24 16.97 -17.46
C GLY A 356 -29.72 16.85 -17.39
N GLU A 357 -29.26 16.18 -16.33
CA GLU A 357 -27.84 15.98 -16.04
C GLU A 357 -27.22 15.02 -17.05
N TRP A 358 -26.03 15.34 -17.53
CA TRP A 358 -25.33 14.52 -18.51
C TRP A 358 -23.83 14.42 -18.26
N VAL A 359 -23.27 13.35 -18.81
CA VAL A 359 -21.83 13.07 -18.87
C VAL A 359 -21.45 12.89 -20.34
N GLU A 360 -20.38 13.53 -20.77
CA GLU A 360 -19.82 13.40 -22.11
C GLU A 360 -18.61 12.48 -22.08
N LEU A 361 -18.59 11.50 -22.98
CA LEU A 361 -17.48 10.57 -23.15
C LEU A 361 -16.80 10.82 -24.49
N LYS A 362 -15.47 10.66 -24.51
CA LYS A 362 -14.65 10.73 -25.73
C LYS A 362 -13.90 9.42 -25.94
N ASN A 363 -13.95 8.86 -27.15
CA ASN A 363 -13.04 7.79 -27.55
C ASN A 363 -11.73 8.42 -28.05
N ILE A 364 -10.63 8.20 -27.35
CA ILE A 364 -9.29 8.73 -27.69
C ILE A 364 -8.44 7.72 -28.47
N SER A 365 -8.96 6.51 -28.73
CA SER A 365 -8.28 5.50 -29.53
C SER A 365 -8.52 5.70 -31.03
N SER A 366 -7.72 5.01 -31.85
CA SER A 366 -7.87 4.99 -33.31
C SER A 366 -8.93 3.98 -33.81
N THR A 367 -9.61 3.26 -32.91
CA THR A 367 -10.58 2.20 -33.24
C THR A 367 -11.96 2.47 -32.64
N PRO A 368 -13.07 2.07 -33.30
CA PRO A 368 -14.40 2.16 -32.70
C PRO A 368 -14.52 1.28 -31.44
N ILE A 369 -15.26 1.76 -30.44
CA ILE A 369 -15.46 1.06 -29.16
C ILE A 369 -16.96 0.83 -28.92
N ALA A 370 -17.33 -0.43 -28.72
CA ALA A 370 -18.68 -0.81 -28.29
C ALA A 370 -18.82 -0.57 -26.78
N LEU A 371 -19.88 0.15 -26.39
CA LEU A 371 -20.19 0.51 -25.01
C LEU A 371 -21.24 -0.40 -24.37
N ASP A 372 -21.73 -1.42 -25.08
CA ASP A 372 -22.77 -2.30 -24.56
C ASP A 372 -22.31 -2.99 -23.26
N GLY A 373 -23.06 -2.75 -22.18
CA GLY A 373 -22.75 -3.27 -20.85
C GLY A 373 -21.75 -2.44 -20.05
N TRP A 374 -21.11 -1.44 -20.64
CA TRP A 374 -20.32 -0.44 -19.90
C TRP A 374 -21.26 0.37 -19.01
N PHE A 375 -20.75 0.98 -17.96
CA PHE A 375 -21.60 1.78 -17.08
C PHE A 375 -20.88 2.97 -16.43
N LEU A 376 -21.63 4.05 -16.28
CA LEU A 376 -21.26 5.19 -15.46
C LEU A 376 -21.73 5.01 -14.02
N THR A 377 -21.06 5.65 -13.07
CA THR A 377 -21.45 5.72 -11.66
C THR A 377 -21.30 7.13 -11.10
N ASP A 378 -22.15 7.47 -10.13
CA ASP A 378 -21.95 8.64 -9.29
C ASP A 378 -21.19 8.32 -7.99
N LYS A 379 -20.96 9.36 -7.17
CA LYS A 379 -20.35 9.25 -5.83
C LYS A 379 -21.05 8.27 -4.88
N ALA A 380 -22.34 8.00 -5.07
CA ALA A 380 -23.09 7.04 -4.25
C ALA A 380 -23.02 5.59 -4.80
N GLY A 381 -22.36 5.40 -5.95
CA GLY A 381 -22.25 4.12 -6.66
C GLY A 381 -23.51 3.74 -7.46
N ARG A 382 -24.44 4.67 -7.67
CA ARG A 382 -25.63 4.43 -8.50
C ARG A 382 -25.21 4.41 -9.97
N ARG A 383 -25.76 3.47 -10.75
CA ARG A 383 -25.26 3.13 -12.09
C ARG A 383 -26.13 3.70 -13.21
N ARG A 384 -25.50 3.97 -14.35
CA ARG A 384 -26.13 4.19 -15.66
C ARG A 384 -25.44 3.28 -16.68
N ILE A 385 -26.14 2.24 -17.13
CA ILE A 385 -25.65 1.36 -18.21
C ILE A 385 -25.63 2.15 -19.52
N LEU A 386 -24.56 1.96 -20.30
CA LEU A 386 -24.31 2.55 -21.60
C LEU A 386 -24.60 1.52 -22.69
N GLU A 387 -24.90 2.04 -23.89
CA GLU A 387 -25.22 1.26 -25.08
C GLU A 387 -24.71 1.98 -26.33
N GLY A 388 -24.45 1.22 -27.38
CA GLY A 388 -24.03 1.71 -28.69
C GLY A 388 -22.52 1.72 -28.90
N THR A 389 -22.05 2.58 -29.79
CA THR A 389 -20.63 2.62 -30.21
C THR A 389 -20.14 4.06 -30.21
N LEU A 390 -18.87 4.26 -29.84
CA LEU A 390 -18.11 5.49 -30.08
C LEU A 390 -17.10 5.26 -31.19
N ALA A 391 -17.22 6.00 -32.29
CA ALA A 391 -16.21 6.06 -33.34
C ALA A 391 -14.90 6.69 -32.82
N PRO A 392 -13.76 6.47 -33.51
CA PRO A 392 -12.49 7.13 -33.17
C PRO A 392 -12.66 8.64 -33.07
N ASP A 393 -12.13 9.24 -32.00
CA ASP A 393 -12.20 10.69 -31.70
C ASP A 393 -13.61 11.26 -31.49
N GLU A 394 -14.66 10.41 -31.47
CA GLU A 394 -16.05 10.83 -31.23
C GLU A 394 -16.25 11.26 -29.77
N GLN A 395 -17.00 12.36 -29.59
CA GLN A 395 -17.53 12.81 -28.31
C GLN A 395 -19.04 12.65 -28.29
N LYS A 396 -19.59 12.08 -27.23
CA LYS A 396 -21.02 11.81 -27.11
C LYS A 396 -21.52 12.03 -25.69
N GLN A 397 -22.68 12.68 -25.59
CA GLN A 397 -23.35 12.97 -24.33
C GLN A 397 -24.32 11.85 -23.94
N PHE A 398 -24.28 11.48 -22.68
CA PHE A 398 -25.14 10.49 -22.05
C PHE A 398 -25.91 11.14 -20.91
N ILE A 399 -27.24 11.16 -21.04
CA ILE A 399 -28.11 11.62 -19.95
C ILE A 399 -28.06 10.59 -18.81
N VAL A 400 -27.76 11.05 -17.60
CA VAL A 400 -27.54 10.19 -16.42
C VAL A 400 -28.70 10.23 -15.43
N ARG A 401 -29.38 11.38 -15.30
CA ARG A 401 -30.53 11.49 -14.40
C ARG A 401 -31.79 10.94 -15.04
N THR A 402 -32.36 9.90 -14.42
CA THR A 402 -33.71 9.41 -14.72
C THR A 402 -34.66 9.75 -13.58
N ASN A 403 -35.97 9.55 -13.76
CA ASN A 403 -36.97 9.76 -12.70
C ASN A 403 -36.89 8.75 -11.54
N SER A 404 -35.86 7.90 -11.50
CA SER A 404 -35.65 6.90 -10.46
C SER A 404 -34.64 7.37 -9.40
N PRO A 405 -34.94 7.22 -8.09
CA PRO A 405 -33.98 7.52 -7.03
C PRO A 405 -32.76 6.57 -7.02
N LEU A 406 -32.86 5.44 -7.74
CA LEU A 406 -31.78 4.43 -7.85
C LEU A 406 -30.86 4.64 -9.06
N SER A 407 -31.22 5.51 -10.01
CA SER A 407 -30.32 5.83 -11.12
C SER A 407 -29.23 6.79 -10.68
N MET A 408 -28.12 6.80 -11.42
CA MET A 408 -27.06 7.79 -11.29
C MET A 408 -27.61 9.23 -11.18
N GLN A 409 -27.08 10.02 -10.24
CA GLN A 409 -27.38 11.46 -10.10
C GLN A 409 -26.11 12.21 -9.75
N LEU A 410 -25.87 13.31 -10.45
CA LEU A 410 -24.72 14.17 -10.25
C LEU A 410 -25.02 15.15 -9.11
N GLY A 411 -24.10 15.26 -8.14
CA GLY A 411 -24.26 16.15 -7.00
C GLY A 411 -23.90 17.60 -7.34
N ASN A 412 -24.78 18.56 -7.02
CA ASN A 412 -24.51 19.99 -7.25
C ASN A 412 -23.43 20.58 -6.34
N SER A 413 -23.21 20.01 -5.16
CA SER A 413 -22.18 20.45 -4.20
C SER A 413 -20.80 19.85 -4.49
N GLY A 414 -20.64 19.20 -5.64
CA GLY A 414 -19.51 18.38 -5.99
C GLY A 414 -19.86 16.90 -5.96
N GLY A 415 -19.08 16.13 -6.71
CA GLY A 415 -19.37 14.74 -6.96
C GLY A 415 -18.26 14.06 -7.72
N GLN A 416 -18.59 12.87 -8.19
CA GLN A 416 -17.70 12.00 -8.91
C GLN A 416 -18.45 11.33 -10.03
N ILE A 417 -17.76 11.12 -11.15
CA ILE A 417 -18.21 10.33 -12.29
C ILE A 417 -17.18 9.25 -12.52
N GLY A 418 -17.54 7.99 -12.30
CA GLY A 418 -16.72 6.84 -12.68
C GLY A 418 -17.29 6.16 -13.92
N LEU A 419 -16.43 5.69 -14.82
CA LEU A 419 -16.76 4.92 -16.02
C LEU A 419 -16.12 3.53 -15.92
N TYR A 420 -16.91 2.50 -16.21
CA TYR A 420 -16.54 1.11 -16.05
C TYR A 420 -16.88 0.26 -17.27
N GLN A 421 -16.07 -0.78 -17.49
CA GLN A 421 -16.32 -1.87 -18.42
C GLN A 421 -17.34 -2.90 -17.86
N PRO A 422 -17.87 -3.82 -18.70
CA PRO A 422 -18.90 -4.77 -18.29
C PRO A 422 -18.46 -5.75 -17.19
N ASP A 423 -17.17 -6.07 -17.12
CA ASP A 423 -16.54 -6.88 -16.07
C ASP A 423 -16.36 -6.13 -14.74
N GLY A 424 -16.60 -4.81 -14.72
CA GLY A 424 -16.45 -3.95 -13.56
C GLY A 424 -15.05 -3.36 -13.38
N GLU A 425 -14.18 -3.44 -14.38
CA GLU A 425 -12.95 -2.63 -14.46
C GLU A 425 -13.30 -1.14 -14.63
N MET A 426 -12.63 -0.26 -13.88
CA MET A 426 -12.79 1.19 -14.02
C MET A 426 -11.76 1.72 -15.01
N ILE A 427 -12.21 2.50 -15.98
CA ILE A 427 -11.36 3.03 -17.06
C ILE A 427 -11.21 4.55 -17.03
N ALA A 428 -12.17 5.24 -16.39
CA ALA A 428 -12.07 6.66 -16.13
C ALA A 428 -12.79 7.04 -14.84
N SER A 429 -12.29 8.06 -14.15
CA SER A 429 -12.87 8.65 -12.96
C SER A 429 -12.52 10.12 -12.89
N VAL A 430 -13.53 10.97 -12.76
CA VAL A 430 -13.32 12.40 -12.58
C VAL A 430 -14.08 12.91 -11.38
N PHE A 431 -13.47 13.85 -10.69
CA PHE A 431 -14.04 14.52 -9.54
C PHE A 431 -14.26 15.99 -9.88
N TYR A 432 -15.35 16.52 -9.36
CA TYR A 432 -15.67 17.92 -9.54
C TYR A 432 -16.18 18.52 -8.24
N LYS A 433 -15.85 19.80 -8.03
CA LYS A 433 -16.28 20.61 -6.89
C LYS A 433 -17.70 21.13 -7.17
N LYS A 434 -18.17 22.10 -6.39
CA LYS A 434 -19.51 22.69 -6.54
C LYS A 434 -19.79 23.08 -8.01
N ALA A 435 -20.89 22.57 -8.57
CA ALA A 435 -21.35 22.85 -9.92
C ALA A 435 -22.32 24.04 -9.93
N ALA A 436 -21.98 25.09 -10.66
CA ALA A 436 -22.88 26.20 -10.91
C ALA A 436 -23.98 25.80 -11.91
N GLU A 437 -25.17 26.39 -11.78
CA GLU A 437 -26.29 26.13 -12.69
C GLU A 437 -25.90 26.49 -14.14
N GLY A 438 -26.24 25.61 -15.09
CA GLY A 438 -25.93 25.75 -16.52
C GLY A 438 -24.44 25.67 -16.87
N LYS A 439 -23.54 25.37 -15.92
CA LYS A 439 -22.10 25.31 -16.19
C LYS A 439 -21.61 23.89 -16.44
N VAL A 440 -21.13 23.69 -17.66
CA VAL A 440 -20.37 22.50 -18.06
C VAL A 440 -19.00 22.52 -17.39
N ILE A 441 -18.60 21.37 -16.88
CA ILE A 441 -17.30 21.11 -16.29
C ILE A 441 -16.51 20.29 -17.30
N ASN A 442 -15.34 20.77 -17.71
CA ASN A 442 -14.43 20.06 -18.63
C ASN A 442 -13.33 19.36 -17.84
N PHE A 443 -12.96 18.16 -18.28
CA PHE A 443 -11.96 17.30 -17.63
C PHE A 443 -10.79 16.91 -18.54
N LEU A 444 -10.74 17.42 -19.77
CA LEU A 444 -9.65 17.24 -20.74
C LEU A 444 -8.94 18.56 -21.03
#